data_AF-A0AAV0J7M5-F1
#
_entry.id   AF-A0AAV0J7M5-F1
#
_cell.length_a   1.000
_cell.length_b   1.000
_cell.length_c   1.000
_cell.angle_alpha   90.00
_cell.angle_beta   90.00
_cell.angle_gamma   90.00
#
_symmetry.space_group_name_H-M   'P 1'
#
loop_
_entity.id
_entity.type
_entity.pdbx_description
1 polymer ?
#
loop_
_entity_poly.entity_id
_entity_poly.type
_entity_poly.pdbx_seq_one_letter_code
_entity_poly.pdbx_strand_id
1 'polypeptide(L)'
;MQAVYFNYHGDLSKALEHFLECAHWQKAHSIFTTSVAHTLFLSDKHSEVWRLATHMEEHKSEIENWDLGAGIYISFLQLKSSFQEDNNTMNEKDPLESKNSECRGFLSQLNESLETLGNRLPTDARIAYSKMAEEISELLLSISSWGESRDAQLSCFETVLTAPVPEDLCSNHLQDAVSLFTCYLSEMATQSV
;
A
#
# COMPACT_ATOMS: atom_id res chain seq x y z
N MET A 1 22.90 23.80 -10.47
CA MET A 1 24.19 23.22 -10.03
C MET A 1 24.17 22.66 -8.60
N GLN A 2 23.29 23.10 -7.69
CA GLN A 2 23.19 22.53 -6.33
C GLN A 2 22.62 21.10 -6.26
N ALA A 3 21.68 20.71 -7.13
CA ALA A 3 21.14 19.34 -7.16
C ALA A 3 22.24 18.28 -7.40
N VAL A 4 23.15 18.55 -8.35
CA VAL A 4 24.31 17.66 -8.63
C VAL A 4 25.29 17.65 -7.47
N TYR A 5 25.47 18.78 -6.78
CA TYR A 5 26.32 18.88 -5.60
C TYR A 5 25.78 18.03 -4.43
N PHE A 6 24.50 18.16 -4.06
CA PHE A 6 23.93 17.34 -2.98
C PHE A 6 23.87 15.86 -3.33
N ASN A 7 23.58 15.52 -4.60
CA ASN A 7 23.64 14.14 -5.08
C ASN A 7 25.07 13.57 -5.02
N TYR A 8 26.09 14.38 -5.32
CA TYR A 8 27.50 13.99 -5.20
C TYR A 8 27.95 13.85 -3.73
N HIS A 9 27.39 14.65 -2.84
CA HIS A 9 27.67 14.63 -1.39
C HIS A 9 26.75 13.70 -0.57
N GLY A 10 25.83 12.97 -1.22
CA GLY A 10 24.98 11.95 -0.60
C GLY A 10 23.71 12.46 0.09
N ASP A 11 23.38 13.76 0.02
CA ASP A 11 22.13 14.30 0.58
C ASP A 11 21.01 14.23 -0.47
N LEU A 12 20.47 13.02 -0.64
CA LEU A 12 19.48 12.70 -1.68
C LEU A 12 18.12 13.37 -1.43
N SER A 13 17.79 13.66 -0.16
CA SER A 13 16.60 14.44 0.18
C SER A 13 16.71 15.89 -0.31
N LYS A 14 17.84 16.57 -0.09
CA LYS A 14 18.04 17.92 -0.66
C LYS A 14 18.18 17.91 -2.18
N ALA A 15 18.79 16.87 -2.74
CA ALA A 15 18.87 16.74 -4.19
C ALA A 15 17.47 16.63 -4.82
N LEU A 16 16.59 15.84 -4.21
CA LEU A 16 15.19 15.70 -4.62
C LEU A 16 14.48 17.05 -4.67
N GLU A 17 14.54 17.84 -3.60
CA GLU A 17 13.90 19.16 -3.52
C GLU A 17 14.32 20.07 -4.68
N HIS A 18 15.63 20.13 -4.97
CA HIS A 18 16.10 20.93 -6.09
C HIS A 18 15.65 20.41 -7.46
N PHE A 19 15.53 19.08 -7.63
CA PHE A 19 14.98 18.54 -8.89
C PHE A 19 13.50 18.87 -9.04
N LEU A 20 12.74 18.93 -7.93
CA LEU A 20 11.35 19.41 -7.95
C LEU A 20 11.29 20.89 -8.32
N GLU A 21 12.08 21.76 -7.67
CA GLU A 21 12.15 23.19 -7.97
C GLU A 21 12.53 23.48 -9.43
N CYS A 22 13.38 22.64 -10.03
CA CYS A 22 13.83 22.79 -11.41
C CYS A 22 12.93 22.06 -12.44
N ALA A 23 11.78 21.51 -12.03
CA ALA A 23 10.87 20.75 -12.89
C ALA A 23 11.52 19.54 -13.61
N HIS A 24 12.50 18.90 -12.97
CA HIS A 24 13.13 17.67 -13.48
C HIS A 24 12.38 16.43 -12.97
N TRP A 25 11.12 16.28 -13.40
CA TRP A 25 10.15 15.33 -12.83
C TRP A 25 10.61 13.88 -12.83
N GLN A 26 11.08 13.35 -13.97
CA GLN A 26 11.55 11.98 -14.05
C GLN A 26 12.73 11.71 -13.09
N LYS A 27 13.62 12.69 -12.93
CA LYS A 27 14.79 12.54 -12.05
C LYS A 27 14.39 12.64 -10.58
N ALA A 28 13.48 13.55 -10.25
CA ALA A 28 12.88 13.66 -8.92
C ALA A 28 12.18 12.35 -8.54
N HIS A 29 11.32 11.81 -9.42
CA HIS A 29 10.62 10.53 -9.20
C HIS A 29 11.59 9.38 -8.97
N SER A 30 12.65 9.26 -9.77
CA SER A 30 13.67 8.23 -9.60
C SER A 30 14.37 8.32 -8.23
N ILE A 31 14.75 9.52 -7.77
CA ILE A 31 15.38 9.69 -6.45
C ILE A 31 14.38 9.44 -5.33
N PHE A 32 13.15 9.93 -5.48
CA PHE A 32 12.08 9.70 -4.51
C PHE A 32 11.86 8.21 -4.28
N THR A 33 11.60 7.46 -5.35
CA THR A 33 11.29 6.01 -5.29
C THR A 33 12.45 5.18 -4.76
N THR A 34 13.67 5.44 -5.24
CA THR A 34 14.83 4.59 -4.94
C THR A 34 15.59 4.98 -3.68
N SER A 35 15.35 6.16 -3.09
CA SER A 35 16.23 6.67 -2.02
C SER A 35 15.50 7.39 -0.88
N VAL A 36 14.43 8.13 -1.15
CA VAL A 36 13.84 9.04 -0.14
C VAL A 36 12.55 8.52 0.47
N ALA A 37 11.63 8.03 -0.37
CA ALA A 37 10.26 7.72 0.04
C ALA A 37 10.20 6.64 1.12
N HIS A 38 10.88 5.51 0.91
CA HIS A 38 10.90 4.41 1.86
C HIS A 38 11.56 4.81 3.19
N THR A 39 12.63 5.61 3.17
CA THR A 39 13.31 6.09 4.39
C THR A 39 12.37 6.96 5.22
N LEU A 40 11.68 7.90 4.57
CA LEU A 40 10.69 8.75 5.23
C LEU A 40 9.50 7.93 5.74
N PHE A 41 9.00 7.00 4.92
CA PHE A 41 7.88 6.14 5.25
C PHE A 41 8.16 5.26 6.48
N LEU A 42 9.30 4.58 6.50
CA LEU A 42 9.71 3.73 7.63
C LEU A 42 10.03 4.54 8.89
N SER A 43 10.26 5.84 8.76
CA SER A 43 10.43 6.78 9.88
C SER A 43 9.12 7.48 10.29
N ASP A 44 7.97 6.97 9.84
CA ASP A 44 6.63 7.51 10.09
C ASP A 44 6.43 8.99 9.66
N LYS A 45 7.24 9.47 8.69
CA LYS A 45 7.14 10.83 8.13
C LYS A 45 6.17 10.89 6.95
N HIS A 46 4.97 10.35 7.11
CA HIS A 46 3.98 10.23 6.04
C HIS A 46 3.55 11.56 5.42
N SER A 47 3.47 12.63 6.21
CA SER A 47 3.15 13.98 5.71
C SER A 47 4.19 14.49 4.71
N GLU A 48 5.45 14.14 4.91
CA GLU A 48 6.55 14.53 4.03
C GLU A 48 6.56 13.70 2.75
N VAL A 49 6.32 12.40 2.87
CA VAL A 49 6.08 11.51 1.71
C VAL A 49 4.95 12.06 0.86
N TRP A 50 3.82 12.41 1.48
CA TRP A 50 2.65 13.00 0.81
C TRP A 50 3.00 14.29 0.09
N ARG A 51 3.66 15.24 0.78
CA ARG A 51 4.05 16.53 0.21
C ARG A 51 4.94 16.37 -1.01
N LEU A 52 5.95 15.51 -0.94
CA LEU A 52 6.88 15.27 -2.05
C LEU A 52 6.20 14.56 -3.23
N ALA A 53 5.35 13.57 -2.95
CA ALA A 53 4.65 12.82 -3.99
C ALA A 53 3.60 13.69 -4.71
N THR A 54 2.77 14.43 -3.98
CA THR A 54 1.73 15.28 -4.59
C THR A 54 2.32 16.43 -5.41
N HIS A 55 3.50 16.95 -5.04
CA HIS A 55 4.22 17.93 -5.87
C HIS A 55 4.59 17.38 -7.26
N MET A 56 4.87 16.08 -7.37
CA MET A 56 5.12 15.44 -8.67
C MET A 56 3.83 14.98 -9.37
N GLU A 57 2.73 14.77 -8.63
CA GLU A 57 1.48 14.21 -9.16
C GLU A 57 0.85 15.08 -10.24
N GLU A 58 0.96 16.41 -10.11
CA GLU A 58 0.50 17.37 -11.13
C GLU A 58 1.14 17.14 -12.50
N HIS A 59 2.30 16.46 -12.53
CA HIS A 59 3.08 16.16 -13.71
C HIS A 59 3.14 14.66 -14.03
N LYS A 60 2.25 13.84 -13.47
CA LYS A 60 2.29 12.37 -13.61
C LYS A 60 2.30 11.86 -15.05
N SER A 61 1.70 12.59 -15.99
CA SER A 61 1.73 12.23 -17.42
C SER A 61 3.12 12.32 -18.06
N GLU A 62 4.04 13.06 -17.44
CA GLU A 62 5.43 13.22 -17.89
C GLU A 62 6.39 12.22 -17.25
N ILE A 63 5.90 11.41 -16.29
CA ILE A 63 6.71 10.54 -15.45
C ILE A 63 6.46 9.08 -15.83
N GLU A 64 7.51 8.40 -16.26
CA GLU A 64 7.44 6.98 -16.58
C GLU A 64 7.22 6.15 -15.31
N ASN A 65 6.32 5.17 -15.37
CA ASN A 65 5.98 4.29 -14.25
C ASN A 65 5.53 5.07 -13.00
N TRP A 66 4.82 6.19 -13.20
CA TRP A 66 4.28 6.99 -12.10
C TRP A 66 3.53 6.14 -11.07
N ASP A 67 2.54 5.38 -11.55
CA ASP A 67 1.65 4.56 -10.74
C ASP A 67 2.39 3.41 -10.04
N LEU A 68 3.51 2.92 -10.60
CA LEU A 68 4.31 1.86 -10.00
C LEU A 68 5.45 2.42 -9.13
N GLY A 69 5.62 3.74 -9.05
CA GLY A 69 6.68 4.39 -8.29
C GLY A 69 6.11 5.26 -7.18
N ALA A 70 6.22 6.58 -7.33
CA ALA A 70 5.70 7.52 -6.33
C ALA A 70 4.18 7.41 -6.10
N GLY A 71 3.42 7.01 -7.14
CA GLY A 71 1.99 6.80 -7.08
C GLY A 71 1.57 5.80 -5.99
N ILE A 72 2.36 4.76 -5.72
CA ILE A 72 2.08 3.77 -4.67
C ILE A 72 1.92 4.43 -3.29
N TYR A 73 2.77 5.41 -2.98
CA TYR A 73 2.71 6.08 -1.68
C TYR A 73 1.46 6.96 -1.56
N ILE A 74 1.01 7.58 -2.67
CA ILE A 74 -0.25 8.34 -2.70
C ILE A 74 -1.43 7.38 -2.54
N SER A 75 -1.49 6.31 -3.34
CA SER A 75 -2.52 5.28 -3.26
C SER A 75 -2.64 4.72 -1.84
N PHE A 76 -1.52 4.38 -1.21
CA PHE A 76 -1.49 3.88 0.17
C PHE A 76 -2.08 4.88 1.16
N LEU A 77 -1.65 6.15 1.12
CA LEU A 77 -2.08 7.16 2.09
C LEU A 77 -3.55 7.52 1.90
N GLN A 78 -4.03 7.57 0.65
CA GLN A 78 -5.45 7.75 0.34
C GLN A 78 -6.28 6.57 0.85
N LEU A 79 -5.87 5.34 0.54
CA LEU A 79 -6.55 4.13 0.99
C LEU A 79 -6.60 4.09 2.52
N LYS A 80 -5.46 4.28 3.20
CA LYS A 80 -5.40 4.32 4.67
C LYS A 80 -6.33 5.39 5.27
N SER A 81 -6.45 6.55 4.63
CA SER A 81 -7.35 7.62 5.08
C SER A 81 -8.82 7.25 4.87
N SER A 82 -9.15 6.56 3.78
CA SER A 82 -10.53 6.12 3.50
C SER A 82 -11.05 5.15 4.58
N PHE A 83 -10.19 4.28 5.10
CA PHE A 83 -10.52 3.43 6.26
C PHE A 83 -10.79 4.23 7.56
N GLN A 84 -10.25 5.44 7.70
CA GLN A 84 -10.47 6.30 8.87
C GLN A 84 -11.72 7.17 8.76
N GLU A 85 -12.03 7.66 7.55
CA GLU A 85 -13.17 8.54 7.28
C GLU A 85 -14.51 7.80 7.35
N ASP A 86 -14.57 6.57 6.86
CA ASP A 86 -15.83 5.79 6.79
C ASP A 86 -16.27 5.22 8.14
N ASN A 87 -15.37 5.12 9.12
CA ASN A 87 -15.75 4.84 10.52
C ASN A 87 -16.66 5.92 11.12
N ASN A 88 -16.69 7.13 10.53
CA ASN A 88 -17.49 8.26 11.03
C ASN A 88 -18.76 8.53 10.22
N THR A 89 -18.95 7.92 9.05
CA THR A 89 -20.03 8.29 8.12
C THR A 89 -20.76 7.06 7.59
N MET A 90 -21.86 6.69 8.26
CA MET A 90 -22.69 5.55 7.92
C MET A 90 -23.59 5.85 6.70
N ASN A 91 -23.10 5.67 5.48
CA ASN A 91 -23.94 5.85 4.29
C ASN A 91 -23.59 5.01 3.04
N GLU A 92 -22.61 4.11 3.09
CA GLU A 92 -22.30 3.23 1.95
C GLU A 92 -23.03 1.88 2.07
N LYS A 93 -23.58 1.40 0.95
CA LYS A 93 -24.12 0.04 0.85
C LYS A 93 -22.93 -0.90 0.63
N ASP A 94 -22.71 -1.82 1.58
CA ASP A 94 -21.65 -2.83 1.59
C ASP A 94 -20.22 -2.25 1.60
N PRO A 95 -19.85 -1.52 2.67
CA PRO A 95 -18.54 -0.89 2.80
C PRO A 95 -17.39 -1.92 2.70
N LEU A 96 -17.56 -3.16 3.17
CA LEU A 96 -16.49 -4.16 3.08
C LEU A 96 -16.20 -4.61 1.65
N GLU A 97 -17.21 -4.81 0.79
CA GLU A 97 -16.97 -5.24 -0.59
C GLU A 97 -16.20 -4.16 -1.36
N SER A 98 -16.61 -2.89 -1.19
CA SER A 98 -15.93 -1.72 -1.74
C SER A 98 -14.47 -1.65 -1.26
N LYS A 99 -14.25 -1.72 0.07
CA LYS A 99 -12.90 -1.70 0.65
C LYS A 99 -12.05 -2.89 0.24
N ASN A 100 -12.62 -4.09 0.15
CA ASN A 100 -11.91 -5.28 -0.31
C ASN A 100 -11.44 -5.11 -1.76
N SER A 101 -12.28 -4.54 -2.62
CA SER A 101 -11.93 -4.22 -4.01
C SER A 101 -10.79 -3.21 -4.10
N GLU A 102 -10.85 -2.11 -3.33
CA GLU A 102 -9.78 -1.11 -3.26
C GLU A 102 -8.46 -1.71 -2.76
N CYS A 103 -8.51 -2.52 -1.69
CA CYS A 103 -7.34 -3.22 -1.16
C CYS A 103 -6.74 -4.17 -2.18
N ARG A 104 -7.57 -4.95 -2.90
CA ARG A 104 -7.10 -5.84 -3.96
C ARG A 104 -6.41 -5.08 -5.09
N GLY A 105 -6.98 -3.94 -5.50
CA GLY A 105 -6.37 -3.06 -6.49
C GLY A 105 -5.00 -2.56 -6.04
N PHE A 106 -4.89 -2.08 -4.80
CA PHE A 106 -3.63 -1.59 -4.23
C PHE A 106 -2.57 -2.70 -4.09
N LEU A 107 -2.95 -3.88 -3.57
CA LEU A 107 -2.02 -5.02 -3.44
C LEU A 107 -1.53 -5.52 -4.80
N SER A 108 -2.42 -5.56 -5.80
CA SER A 108 -2.03 -5.85 -7.19
C SER A 108 -1.03 -4.84 -7.73
N GLN A 109 -1.26 -3.54 -7.48
CA GLN A 109 -0.35 -2.46 -7.89
C GLN A 109 1.03 -2.58 -7.21
N LEU A 110 1.07 -2.95 -5.92
CA LEU A 110 2.30 -3.23 -5.20
C LEU A 110 3.08 -4.39 -5.83
N ASN A 111 2.40 -5.51 -6.12
CA ASN A 111 3.02 -6.67 -6.77
C ASN A 111 3.57 -6.31 -8.16
N GLU A 112 2.80 -5.59 -8.98
CA GLU A 112 3.24 -5.14 -10.31
C GLU A 112 4.47 -4.24 -10.23
N SER A 113 4.55 -3.37 -9.22
CA SER A 113 5.74 -2.55 -8.97
C SER A 113 6.93 -3.38 -8.53
N LEU A 114 6.75 -4.40 -7.69
CA LEU A 114 7.83 -5.32 -7.33
C LEU A 114 8.33 -6.13 -8.54
N GLU A 115 7.44 -6.55 -9.43
CA GLU A 115 7.83 -7.25 -10.66
C GLU A 115 8.58 -6.31 -11.63
N THR A 116 8.10 -5.08 -11.78
CA THR A 116 8.64 -4.11 -12.76
C THR A 116 9.92 -3.44 -12.27
N LEU A 117 9.96 -3.07 -10.99
CA LEU A 117 11.02 -2.27 -10.37
C LEU A 117 11.83 -3.03 -9.33
N GLY A 118 11.48 -4.26 -8.95
CA GLY A 118 12.07 -4.96 -7.79
C GLY A 118 13.59 -5.11 -7.80
N ASN A 119 14.21 -5.23 -8.98
CA ASN A 119 15.67 -5.26 -9.11
C ASN A 119 16.33 -3.87 -8.98
N ARG A 120 15.54 -2.81 -9.18
CA ARG A 120 15.95 -1.39 -9.07
C ARG A 120 15.60 -0.79 -7.71
N LEU A 121 14.66 -1.40 -6.98
CA LEU A 121 14.26 -0.99 -5.64
C LEU A 121 15.31 -1.43 -4.61
N PRO A 122 15.72 -0.55 -3.68
CA PRO A 122 16.55 -0.97 -2.56
C PRO A 122 15.77 -1.90 -1.63
N THR A 123 16.48 -2.67 -0.81
CA THR A 123 15.87 -3.57 0.17
C THR A 123 14.88 -2.85 1.08
N ASP A 124 15.22 -1.66 1.57
CA ASP A 124 14.36 -0.90 2.47
C ASP A 124 13.06 -0.45 1.79
N ALA A 125 13.06 -0.24 0.47
CA ALA A 125 11.82 0.04 -0.27
C ALA A 125 10.91 -1.20 -0.33
N ARG A 126 11.47 -2.39 -0.50
CA ARG A 126 10.69 -3.64 -0.46
C ARG A 126 10.13 -3.88 0.94
N ILE A 127 10.89 -3.58 1.98
CA ILE A 127 10.42 -3.63 3.37
C ILE A 127 9.25 -2.65 3.58
N ALA A 128 9.38 -1.41 3.08
CA ALA A 128 8.30 -0.43 3.14
C ALA A 128 7.03 -0.92 2.43
N TYR A 129 7.16 -1.56 1.28
CA TYR A 129 6.03 -2.14 0.55
C TYR A 129 5.36 -3.29 1.31
N SER A 130 6.15 -4.19 1.90
CA SER A 130 5.60 -5.24 2.77
C SER A 130 4.87 -4.66 3.98
N LYS A 131 5.42 -3.61 4.61
CA LYS A 131 4.75 -2.91 5.72
C LYS A 131 3.44 -2.25 5.29
N MET A 132 3.39 -1.61 4.11
CA MET A 132 2.15 -1.08 3.55
C MET A 132 1.11 -2.18 3.31
N ALA A 133 1.54 -3.30 2.73
CA ALA A 133 0.66 -4.43 2.44
C ALA A 133 0.10 -5.06 3.71
N GLU A 134 0.92 -5.19 4.75
CA GLU A 134 0.52 -5.65 6.08
C GLU A 134 -0.50 -4.69 6.71
N GLU A 135 -0.20 -3.39 6.79
CA GLU A 135 -1.10 -2.39 7.38
C GLU A 135 -2.48 -2.38 6.68
N ILE A 136 -2.52 -2.44 5.35
CA ILE A 136 -3.79 -2.49 4.60
C ILE A 136 -4.53 -3.81 4.85
N SER A 137 -3.82 -4.93 4.94
CA SER A 137 -4.41 -6.24 5.22
C SER A 137 -5.05 -6.27 6.61
N GLU A 138 -4.36 -5.74 7.62
CA GLU A 138 -4.88 -5.63 8.99
C GLU A 138 -6.13 -4.74 9.06
N LEU A 139 -6.12 -3.60 8.36
CA LEU A 139 -7.27 -2.71 8.28
C LEU A 139 -8.48 -3.39 7.63
N LEU A 140 -8.28 -4.13 6.53
CA LEU A 140 -9.34 -4.86 5.85
C LEU A 140 -9.95 -5.95 6.74
N LEU A 141 -9.10 -6.77 7.38
CA LEU A 141 -9.56 -7.85 8.27
C LEU A 141 -10.23 -7.30 9.54
N SER A 142 -9.80 -6.12 10.01
CA SER A 142 -10.45 -5.45 11.12
C SER A 142 -11.90 -5.09 10.79
N ILE A 143 -12.19 -4.61 9.59
CA ILE A 143 -13.58 -4.31 9.14
C ILE A 143 -14.37 -5.60 8.91
N SER A 144 -13.76 -6.63 8.31
CA SER A 144 -14.47 -7.87 7.97
C SER A 144 -15.02 -8.60 9.20
N SER A 145 -14.41 -8.41 10.37
CA SER A 145 -14.89 -8.97 11.64
C SER A 145 -16.26 -8.44 12.10
N TRP A 146 -16.77 -7.34 11.51
CA TRP A 146 -17.98 -6.64 11.94
C TRP A 146 -19.22 -7.12 11.17
N GLY A 147 -19.62 -8.37 11.39
CA GLY A 147 -21.01 -8.81 11.16
C GLY A 147 -21.46 -8.95 9.70
N GLU A 148 -20.55 -9.04 8.73
CA GLU A 148 -20.87 -9.30 7.33
C GLU A 148 -21.04 -10.79 6.99
N SER A 149 -21.53 -11.07 5.77
CA SER A 149 -21.67 -12.43 5.27
C SER A 149 -20.32 -13.16 5.24
N ARG A 150 -20.32 -14.47 5.50
CA ARG A 150 -19.11 -15.28 5.53
C ARG A 150 -18.38 -15.35 4.18
N ASP A 151 -19.11 -15.29 3.08
CA ASP A 151 -18.52 -15.23 1.75
C ASP A 151 -17.73 -13.93 1.54
N ALA A 152 -18.27 -12.79 2.02
CA ALA A 152 -17.56 -11.51 1.99
C ALA A 152 -16.28 -11.55 2.85
N GLN A 153 -16.34 -12.16 4.04
CA GLN A 153 -15.17 -12.36 4.90
C GLN A 153 -14.10 -13.23 4.22
N LEU A 154 -14.47 -14.37 3.63
CA LEU A 154 -13.53 -15.25 2.93
C LEU A 154 -12.85 -14.54 1.74
N SER A 155 -13.59 -13.72 1.01
CA SER A 155 -13.04 -12.92 -0.10
C SER A 155 -12.00 -11.89 0.35
N CYS A 156 -12.05 -11.43 1.61
CA CYS A 156 -11.03 -10.54 2.19
C CYS A 156 -9.74 -11.31 2.46
N PHE A 157 -9.83 -12.54 2.98
CA PHE A 157 -8.65 -13.39 3.16
C PHE A 157 -8.00 -13.75 1.83
N GLU A 158 -8.78 -14.02 0.78
CA GLU A 158 -8.24 -14.24 -0.57
C GLU A 158 -7.39 -13.04 -1.02
N THR A 159 -7.90 -11.82 -0.83
CA THR A 159 -7.15 -10.59 -1.12
C THR A 159 -5.86 -10.50 -0.30
N VAL A 160 -5.92 -10.70 1.02
CA VAL A 160 -4.74 -10.62 1.90
C VAL A 160 -3.67 -11.66 1.56
N LEU A 161 -4.05 -12.86 1.12
CA LEU A 161 -3.11 -13.91 0.73
C LEU A 161 -2.31 -13.57 -0.54
N THR A 162 -2.74 -12.59 -1.33
CA THR A 162 -1.99 -12.08 -2.50
C THR A 162 -0.99 -10.97 -2.15
N ALA A 163 -1.00 -10.49 -0.91
CA ALA A 163 -0.16 -9.39 -0.47
C ALA A 163 1.34 -9.75 -0.50
N PRO A 164 2.24 -8.83 -0.88
CA PRO A 164 3.69 -9.05 -0.85
C PRO A 164 4.25 -8.94 0.59
N VAL A 165 3.76 -9.79 1.49
CA VAL A 165 4.19 -9.87 2.89
C VAL A 165 5.12 -11.07 3.12
N PRO A 166 5.96 -11.04 4.16
CA PRO A 166 6.72 -12.21 4.62
C PRO A 166 5.85 -13.46 4.81
N GLU A 167 6.43 -14.64 4.50
CA GLU A 167 5.72 -15.93 4.50
C GLU A 167 5.18 -16.33 5.88
N ASP A 168 5.82 -15.89 6.95
CA ASP A 168 5.38 -16.08 8.34
C ASP A 168 4.09 -15.33 8.64
N LEU A 169 3.94 -14.07 8.16
CA LEU A 169 2.69 -13.31 8.30
C LEU A 169 1.57 -13.90 7.43
N CYS A 170 1.90 -14.30 6.19
CA CYS A 170 0.95 -14.98 5.31
C CYS A 170 0.42 -16.29 5.93
N SER A 171 1.30 -17.05 6.60
CA SER A 171 0.93 -18.29 7.30
C SER A 171 -0.08 -18.05 8.43
N ASN A 172 0.07 -16.95 9.17
CA ASN A 172 -0.89 -16.55 10.20
C ASN A 172 -2.27 -16.24 9.60
N HIS A 173 -2.32 -15.42 8.53
CA HIS A 173 -3.57 -15.11 7.84
C HIS A 173 -4.25 -16.35 7.27
N LEU A 174 -3.46 -17.30 6.73
CA LEU A 174 -3.98 -18.57 6.25
C LEU A 174 -4.59 -19.41 7.38
N GLN A 175 -3.93 -19.45 8.55
CA GLN A 175 -4.46 -20.16 9.71
C GLN A 175 -5.79 -19.58 10.18
N ASP A 176 -5.92 -18.25 10.20
CA ASP A 176 -7.17 -17.57 10.55
C ASP A 176 -8.28 -17.87 9.54
N ALA A 177 -7.97 -17.85 8.25
CA ALA A 177 -8.90 -18.21 7.19
C ALA A 177 -9.42 -19.66 7.33
N VAL A 178 -8.52 -20.61 7.60
CA VAL A 178 -8.87 -22.03 7.81
C VAL A 178 -9.75 -22.20 9.05
N SER A 179 -9.47 -21.47 10.13
CA SER A 179 -10.29 -21.47 11.33
C SER A 179 -11.72 -21.00 11.04
N LEU A 180 -11.87 -19.87 10.36
CA LEU A 180 -13.18 -19.33 9.97
C LEU A 180 -13.96 -20.28 9.06
N PHE A 181 -13.28 -20.87 8.07
CA PHE A 181 -13.89 -21.86 7.18
C PHE A 181 -14.36 -23.10 7.95
N THR A 182 -13.58 -23.57 8.92
CA THR A 182 -13.95 -24.73 9.75
C THR A 182 -15.16 -24.42 10.64
N CYS A 183 -15.21 -23.22 11.23
CA CYS A 183 -16.39 -22.75 11.97
C CYS A 183 -17.63 -22.69 11.06
N TYR A 184 -17.49 -22.20 9.83
CA TYR A 184 -18.57 -22.16 8.86
C TYR A 184 -19.15 -23.54 8.57
N LEU A 185 -18.30 -24.50 8.22
CA LEU A 185 -18.73 -25.88 7.95
C LEU A 185 -19.42 -26.51 9.16
N SER A 186 -18.90 -26.26 10.37
CA SER A 186 -19.48 -26.78 11.61
C SER A 186 -20.89 -26.22 11.86
N GLU A 187 -21.10 -24.93 11.62
CA GLU A 187 -22.41 -24.31 11.79
C GLU A 187 -23.42 -24.79 10.76
N MET A 188 -23.03 -24.96 9.50
CA MET A 188 -23.89 -25.56 8.47
C MET A 188 -24.28 -27.01 8.82
N ALA A 189 -23.35 -27.79 9.38
CA ALA A 189 -23.61 -29.15 9.83
C ALA A 189 -24.60 -29.21 11.01
N THR A 190 -24.64 -28.17 11.86
CA THR A 190 -25.61 -28.09 12.97
C THR A 190 -26.99 -27.58 12.59
N GLN A 191 -27.14 -26.85 11.47
CA GLN A 191 -28.44 -26.34 10.99
C GLN A 191 -29.22 -27.36 10.14
N SER A 192 -28.65 -28.54 9.87
CA SER A 192 -29.23 -29.60 9.04
C SER A 192 -29.85 -30.76 9.86
N VAL A 193 -30.13 -30.53 11.15
CA VAL A 193 -30.83 -31.44 12.09
C VAL A 193 -32.10 -30.77 12.59
#